data_AF-A0A0J7JYH9-F1
#
_entry.id   AF-A0A0J7JYH9-F1
#
_cell.length_a   1.000
_cell.length_b   1.000
_cell.length_c   1.000
_cell.angle_alpha   90.00
_cell.angle_beta   90.00
_cell.angle_gamma   90.00
#
_symmetry.space_group_name_H-M   'P 1'
#
loop_
_entity.id
_entity.type
_entity.pdbx_description
1 polymer ?
#
loop_
_entity_poly.entity_id
_entity_poly.type
_entity_poly.pdbx_seq_one_letter_code
_entity_poly.pdbx_strand_id
1 'polypeptide(L)'
;MDKIKQEVINWKVNELEPLVSAIVKREMQNTTKWNADKKATGRSYSESVGRKEKGEAVLIIKPINEEEKSSELTKNDIKNKIEISKLGVGITKMKRVTKGAVVVGCENKVQADKLKEKVEQDLGNKYIIQEPRKKKQRIKIFDVDQEDILEEKDFWRKVEEQNEFKR
;
A
#
# COMPACT_ATOMS: atom_id res chain seq x y z
N MET A 1 21.33 55.45 -36.39
CA MET A 1 21.43 54.75 -35.09
C MET A 1 20.05 54.55 -34.44
N ASP A 2 19.16 55.54 -34.45
CA ASP A 2 17.88 55.43 -33.71
C ASP A 2 16.80 54.55 -34.36
N LYS A 3 16.74 54.46 -35.68
CA LYS A 3 15.77 53.58 -36.37
C LYS A 3 15.99 52.09 -36.05
N ILE A 4 17.25 51.66 -36.07
CA ILE A 4 17.63 50.26 -35.77
C ILE A 4 17.29 49.93 -34.31
N LYS A 5 17.53 50.86 -33.38
CA LYS A 5 17.16 50.67 -31.96
C LYS A 5 15.64 50.52 -31.79
N GLN A 6 14.86 51.32 -32.50
CA GLN A 6 13.39 51.23 -32.46
C GLN A 6 12.88 49.91 -33.07
N GLU A 7 13.47 49.44 -34.17
CA GLU A 7 13.14 48.14 -34.76
C GLU A 7 13.46 46.97 -33.82
N VAL A 8 14.62 47.02 -33.13
CA VAL A 8 15.01 45.99 -32.15
C VAL A 8 14.06 45.98 -30.95
N ILE A 9 13.62 47.16 -30.46
CA ILE A 9 12.64 47.26 -29.38
C ILE A 9 11.29 46.70 -29.85
N ASN A 10 10.87 47.04 -31.06
CA ASN A 10 9.61 46.58 -31.64
C ASN A 10 9.60 45.05 -31.82
N TRP A 11 10.71 44.46 -32.26
CA TRP A 11 10.87 43.01 -32.39
C TRP A 11 10.86 42.32 -31.02
N LYS A 12 11.51 42.91 -30.01
CA LYS A 12 11.51 42.38 -28.65
C LYS A 12 10.09 42.30 -28.06
N VAL A 13 9.31 43.36 -28.20
CA VAL A 13 7.98 43.46 -27.61
C VAL A 13 6.94 42.64 -28.39
N ASN A 14 6.98 42.68 -29.72
CA ASN A 14 5.94 42.07 -30.54
C ASN A 14 6.18 40.60 -30.90
N GLU A 15 7.43 40.12 -30.84
CA GLU A 15 7.76 38.75 -31.24
C GLU A 15 8.38 37.95 -30.10
N LEU A 16 9.44 38.45 -29.45
CA LEU A 16 10.15 37.68 -28.42
C LEU A 16 9.32 37.48 -27.15
N GLU A 17 8.76 38.54 -26.57
CA GLU A 17 7.94 38.45 -25.35
C GLU A 17 6.73 37.51 -25.47
N PRO A 18 5.92 37.55 -26.55
CA PRO A 18 4.82 36.61 -26.71
C PRO A 18 5.28 35.17 -26.93
N LEU A 19 6.40 34.95 -27.65
CA LEU A 19 6.98 33.61 -27.82
C LEU A 19 7.42 33.01 -26.47
N VAL A 20 8.13 33.79 -25.66
CA VAL A 20 8.57 33.35 -24.32
C VAL A 20 7.36 33.07 -23.42
N SER A 21 6.35 33.96 -23.43
CA SER A 21 5.11 33.76 -22.66
C SER A 21 4.38 32.48 -23.06
N ALA A 22 4.32 32.18 -24.37
CA ALA A 22 3.69 30.96 -24.88
C ALA A 22 4.45 29.69 -24.46
N ILE A 23 5.78 29.72 -24.48
CA ILE A 23 6.62 28.60 -24.04
C ILE A 23 6.42 28.35 -22.54
N VAL A 24 6.49 29.39 -21.72
CA VAL A 24 6.30 29.28 -20.26
C VAL A 24 4.92 28.73 -19.91
N LYS A 25 3.85 29.23 -20.56
CA LYS A 25 2.49 28.72 -20.37
C LYS A 25 2.36 27.24 -20.74
N ARG A 26 3.02 26.80 -21.81
CA ARG A 26 3.03 25.39 -22.24
C ARG A 26 3.72 24.50 -21.21
N GLU A 27 4.88 24.91 -20.70
CA GLU A 27 5.62 24.16 -19.68
C GLU A 27 4.86 24.08 -18.34
N MET A 28 4.20 25.17 -17.93
CA MET A 28 3.33 25.16 -16.74
C MET A 28 2.12 24.23 -16.90
N GLN A 29 1.53 24.14 -18.09
CA GLN A 29 0.44 23.21 -18.37
C GLN A 29 0.92 21.75 -18.40
N ASN A 30 2.11 21.47 -18.96
CA ASN A 30 2.69 20.13 -19.00
C ASN A 30 3.04 19.60 -17.60
N THR A 31 3.62 20.43 -16.74
CA THR A 31 3.90 20.08 -15.34
C THR A 31 2.62 19.84 -14.54
N THR A 32 1.56 20.62 -14.78
CA THR A 32 0.26 20.42 -14.13
C THR A 32 -0.40 19.12 -14.56
N LYS A 33 -0.37 18.78 -15.86
CA LYS A 33 -0.89 17.50 -16.39
C LYS A 33 -0.10 16.30 -15.84
N TRP A 34 1.23 16.38 -15.81
CA TRP A 34 2.07 15.33 -15.25
C TRP A 34 1.78 15.06 -13.77
N ASN A 35 1.46 16.11 -13.00
CA ASN A 35 1.03 15.97 -11.60
C ASN A 35 -0.41 15.43 -11.45
N ALA A 36 -1.31 15.76 -12.37
CA ALA A 36 -2.68 15.25 -12.39
C ALA A 36 -2.74 13.75 -12.71
N ASP A 37 -1.94 13.29 -13.67
CA ASP A 37 -1.87 11.87 -14.05
C ASP A 37 -1.32 10.98 -12.91
N LYS A 38 -0.44 11.52 -12.06
CA LYS A 38 0.04 10.82 -10.85
C LYS A 38 -0.98 10.76 -9.71
N LYS A 39 -1.95 11.68 -9.64
CA LYS A 39 -3.00 11.68 -8.59
C LYS A 39 -4.14 10.70 -8.85
N ALA A 40 -4.23 10.10 -10.05
CA ALA A 40 -5.41 9.33 -10.46
C ALA A 40 -5.35 7.81 -10.20
N THR A 41 -4.28 7.22 -9.65
CA THR A 41 -4.18 5.74 -9.58
C THR A 41 -3.77 5.14 -8.22
N GLY A 42 -3.83 5.90 -7.13
CA GLY A 42 -3.55 5.36 -5.80
C GLY A 42 -4.40 6.00 -4.72
N ARG A 43 -5.12 5.16 -3.95
CA ARG A 43 -5.69 5.59 -2.67
C ARG A 43 -4.59 6.19 -1.81
N SER A 44 -4.91 7.28 -1.10
CA SER A 44 -3.95 7.85 -0.15
C SER A 44 -3.62 6.84 0.95
N TYR A 45 -2.41 6.92 1.49
CA TYR A 45 -1.97 6.07 2.60
C TYR A 45 -2.91 6.22 3.81
N SER A 46 -3.30 7.45 4.14
CA SER A 46 -4.23 7.73 5.24
C SER A 46 -5.61 7.10 5.02
N GLU A 47 -6.11 7.08 3.79
CA GLU A 47 -7.37 6.41 3.44
C GLU A 47 -7.28 4.89 3.55
N SER A 48 -6.11 4.32 3.26
CA SER A 48 -5.87 2.87 3.32
C SER A 48 -5.71 2.38 4.76
N VAL A 49 -5.17 3.21 5.65
CA VAL A 49 -4.99 2.91 7.08
C VAL A 49 -6.26 3.21 7.90
N GLY A 50 -7.05 4.21 7.49
CA GLY A 50 -8.30 4.61 8.14
C GLY A 50 -9.43 3.58 8.00
N ARG A 51 -9.41 2.75 6.95
CA ARG A 51 -10.29 1.59 6.83
C ARG A 51 -9.74 0.42 7.65
N LYS A 52 -9.76 0.55 8.97
CA LYS A 52 -9.84 -0.64 9.82
C LYS A 52 -11.18 -1.30 9.48
N GLU A 53 -11.19 -2.29 8.58
CA GLU A 53 -12.29 -3.26 8.57
C GLU A 53 -12.42 -3.74 10.02
N LYS A 54 -13.57 -3.45 10.61
CA LYS A 54 -13.83 -3.57 12.05
C LYS A 54 -13.38 -4.94 12.54
N GLY A 55 -12.32 -5.00 13.35
CA GLY A 55 -12.02 -6.13 14.23
C GLY A 55 -11.83 -7.53 13.61
N GLU A 56 -11.88 -7.70 12.29
CA GLU A 56 -11.84 -9.03 11.67
C GLU A 56 -10.48 -9.69 11.97
N ALA A 57 -10.54 -10.82 12.67
CA ALA A 57 -9.37 -11.63 12.96
C ALA A 57 -9.12 -12.56 11.77
N VAL A 58 -7.92 -12.50 11.20
CA VAL A 58 -7.60 -13.21 9.96
C VAL A 58 -6.63 -14.33 10.25
N LEU A 59 -6.85 -15.50 9.63
CA LEU A 59 -5.97 -16.66 9.65
C LEU A 59 -5.55 -17.03 8.22
N ILE A 60 -4.30 -17.46 8.07
CA ILE A 60 -3.75 -17.96 6.82
C ILE A 60 -3.55 -19.47 6.99
N ILE A 61 -4.22 -20.26 6.15
CA ILE A 61 -4.08 -21.72 6.12
C ILE A 61 -3.33 -22.08 4.86
N LYS A 62 -2.15 -22.68 5.01
CA LYS A 62 -1.23 -22.98 3.92
C LYS A 62 -0.94 -24.48 3.86
N PRO A 63 -0.97 -25.14 2.69
CA PRO A 63 -0.53 -26.52 2.58
C PRO A 63 0.96 -26.68 2.90
N ILE A 64 1.33 -27.79 3.56
CA ILE A 64 2.74 -28.11 3.82
C ILE A 64 3.46 -28.38 2.49
N ASN A 65 2.83 -29.14 1.59
CA ASN A 65 3.33 -29.40 0.25
C ASN A 65 2.64 -28.44 -0.74
N GLU A 66 3.38 -27.41 -1.18
CA GLU A 66 2.88 -26.35 -2.06
C GLU A 66 2.65 -26.82 -3.51
N GLU A 67 3.36 -27.84 -3.98
CA GLU A 67 3.42 -28.22 -5.40
C GLU A 67 2.21 -29.02 -5.89
N GLU A 68 1.46 -29.67 -5.00
CA GLU A 68 0.35 -30.56 -5.37
C GLU A 68 -1.04 -30.02 -5.00
N LYS A 69 -1.13 -28.94 -4.22
CA LYS A 69 -2.40 -28.54 -3.58
C LYS A 69 -2.95 -27.23 -4.14
N SER A 70 -4.03 -27.33 -4.90
CA SER A 70 -4.83 -26.18 -5.34
C SER A 70 -5.54 -25.52 -4.15
N SER A 71 -5.63 -24.19 -4.17
CA SER A 71 -6.36 -23.41 -3.15
C SER A 71 -7.85 -23.76 -3.05
N GLU A 72 -8.43 -24.36 -4.09
CA GLU A 72 -9.80 -24.87 -4.07
C GLU A 72 -9.94 -26.15 -3.25
N LEU A 73 -8.96 -27.05 -3.34
CA LEU A 73 -8.93 -28.27 -2.53
C LEU A 73 -8.77 -27.93 -1.05
N THR A 74 -7.86 -27.01 -0.72
CA THR A 74 -7.69 -26.49 0.64
C THR A 74 -9.00 -25.87 1.16
N LYS A 75 -9.70 -25.11 0.33
CA LYS A 75 -10.98 -24.48 0.69
C LYS A 75 -12.08 -25.52 0.98
N ASN A 76 -12.17 -26.54 0.13
CA ASN A 76 -13.14 -27.61 0.29
C ASN A 76 -12.82 -28.49 1.49
N ASP A 77 -11.54 -28.82 1.73
CA ASP A 77 -11.09 -29.54 2.92
C ASP A 77 -11.48 -28.80 4.19
N ILE A 78 -11.27 -27.49 4.25
CA ILE A 78 -11.66 -26.66 5.41
C ILE A 78 -13.18 -26.72 5.59
N LYS A 79 -13.97 -26.52 4.52
CA LYS A 79 -15.44 -26.52 4.63
C LYS A 79 -16.02 -27.88 4.99
N ASN A 80 -15.45 -28.97 4.48
CA ASN A 80 -16.01 -30.31 4.59
C ASN A 80 -15.55 -31.03 5.85
N LYS A 81 -14.30 -30.80 6.30
CA LYS A 81 -13.76 -31.46 7.50
C LYS A 81 -13.98 -30.66 8.77
N ILE A 82 -14.10 -29.34 8.66
CA ILE A 82 -14.42 -28.49 9.80
C ILE A 82 -15.88 -28.09 9.68
N GLU A 83 -16.71 -28.62 10.57
CA GLU A 83 -18.10 -28.20 10.69
C GLU A 83 -18.17 -26.82 11.36
N ILE A 84 -17.89 -25.79 10.58
CA ILE A 84 -17.86 -24.38 11.00
C ILE A 84 -19.17 -23.99 11.72
N SER A 85 -20.31 -24.51 11.26
CA SER A 85 -21.63 -24.29 11.84
C SER A 85 -21.79 -24.85 13.26
N LYS A 86 -21.14 -25.98 13.58
CA LYS A 86 -21.19 -26.58 14.93
C LYS A 86 -20.21 -25.92 15.91
N LEU A 87 -19.14 -25.31 15.40
CA LEU A 87 -18.14 -24.59 16.20
C LEU A 87 -18.61 -23.19 16.65
N GLY A 88 -19.70 -22.67 16.09
CA GLY A 88 -20.18 -21.32 16.41
C GLY A 88 -19.20 -20.22 15.97
N VAL A 89 -18.39 -20.49 14.94
CA VAL A 89 -17.42 -19.54 14.38
C VAL A 89 -18.05 -18.81 13.20
N GLY A 90 -18.19 -17.49 13.32
CA GLY A 90 -18.63 -16.62 12.24
C GLY A 90 -17.49 -16.36 11.26
N ILE A 91 -17.51 -17.05 10.12
CA ILE A 91 -16.59 -16.76 9.01
C ILE A 91 -17.18 -15.60 8.20
N THR A 92 -16.50 -14.47 8.20
CA THR A 92 -16.91 -13.29 7.43
C THR A 92 -16.42 -13.37 5.99
N LYS A 93 -15.19 -13.88 5.78
CA LYS A 93 -14.55 -13.95 4.46
C LYS A 93 -13.69 -15.20 4.33
N MET A 94 -13.64 -15.75 3.11
CA MET A 94 -12.73 -16.84 2.78
C MET A 94 -12.16 -16.63 1.37
N LYS A 95 -10.88 -16.27 1.30
CA LYS A 95 -10.20 -15.85 0.07
C LYS A 95 -9.10 -16.83 -0.32
N ARG A 96 -9.06 -17.20 -1.61
CA ARG A 96 -8.00 -18.01 -2.20
C ARG A 96 -6.75 -17.15 -2.45
N VAL A 97 -5.58 -17.69 -2.15
CA VAL A 97 -4.29 -17.03 -2.31
C VAL A 97 -3.33 -17.96 -3.07
N THR A 98 -2.23 -17.38 -3.57
CA THR A 98 -1.15 -18.10 -4.23
C THR A 98 -0.59 -19.25 -3.37
N LYS A 99 0.02 -20.25 -4.02
CA LYS A 99 0.66 -21.41 -3.35
C LYS A 99 -0.33 -22.28 -2.56
N GLY A 100 -1.55 -22.41 -3.06
CA GLY A 100 -2.58 -23.27 -2.46
C GLY A 100 -3.14 -22.77 -1.12
N ALA A 101 -2.77 -21.56 -0.68
CA ALA A 101 -3.18 -21.02 0.60
C ALA A 101 -4.59 -20.43 0.57
N VAL A 102 -5.26 -20.45 1.72
CA VAL A 102 -6.59 -19.86 1.92
C VAL A 102 -6.53 -18.95 3.13
N VAL A 103 -7.05 -17.73 2.96
CA VAL A 103 -7.19 -16.75 4.03
C VAL A 103 -8.62 -16.80 4.53
N VAL A 104 -8.80 -16.96 5.84
CA VAL A 104 -10.09 -17.02 6.51
C VAL A 104 -10.20 -15.83 7.45
N GLY A 105 -11.22 -15.00 7.24
CA GLY A 105 -11.62 -13.92 8.14
C GLY A 105 -12.69 -14.41 9.10
N CYS A 106 -12.45 -14.21 10.38
CA CYS A 106 -13.37 -14.46 11.48
C CYS A 106 -13.80 -13.12 12.09
N GLU A 107 -15.01 -13.09 12.62
CA GLU A 107 -15.59 -11.88 13.21
C GLU A 107 -14.80 -11.39 14.44
N ASN A 108 -14.29 -12.31 15.25
CA ASN A 108 -13.60 -12.02 16.50
C ASN A 108 -12.33 -12.85 16.67
N LYS A 109 -11.34 -12.32 17.41
CA LYS A 109 -10.09 -13.02 17.70
C LYS A 109 -10.31 -14.35 18.44
N VAL A 110 -11.22 -14.39 19.41
CA VAL A 110 -11.57 -15.62 20.15
C VAL A 110 -12.11 -16.71 19.21
N GLN A 111 -12.89 -16.33 18.20
CA GLN A 111 -13.42 -17.27 17.22
C GLN A 111 -12.32 -17.76 16.26
N ALA A 112 -11.38 -16.89 15.91
CA ALA A 112 -10.19 -17.27 15.14
C ALA A 112 -9.32 -18.26 15.92
N ASP A 113 -9.06 -18.01 17.21
CA ASP A 113 -8.25 -18.92 18.03
C ASP A 113 -8.88 -20.32 18.13
N LYS A 114 -10.21 -20.40 18.34
CA LYS A 114 -10.95 -21.67 18.29
C LYS A 114 -10.84 -22.38 16.94
N LEU A 115 -10.96 -21.61 15.85
CA LEU A 115 -10.83 -22.16 14.50
C LEU A 115 -9.41 -22.68 14.27
N LYS A 116 -8.39 -21.95 14.72
CA LYS A 116 -6.98 -22.35 14.63
C LYS A 116 -6.73 -23.66 15.35
N GLU A 117 -7.14 -23.79 16.62
CA GLU A 117 -7.00 -25.03 17.39
C GLU A 117 -7.66 -26.21 16.68
N LYS A 118 -8.87 -26.01 16.14
CA LYS A 118 -9.60 -27.09 15.47
C LYS A 118 -8.98 -27.50 14.14
N VAL A 119 -8.51 -26.53 13.35
CA VAL A 119 -7.78 -26.81 12.10
C VAL A 119 -6.44 -27.49 12.43
N GLU A 120 -5.75 -27.08 13.49
CA GLU A 120 -4.50 -27.73 13.90
C GLU A 120 -4.74 -29.19 14.34
N GLN A 121 -5.81 -29.46 15.09
CA GLN A 121 -6.18 -30.82 15.52
C GLN A 121 -6.56 -31.72 14.33
N ASP A 122 -7.45 -31.27 13.45
CA ASP A 122 -8.02 -32.12 12.40
C ASP A 122 -7.15 -32.16 11.13
N LEU A 123 -6.38 -31.09 10.89
CA LEU A 123 -5.69 -30.81 9.62
C LEU A 123 -4.21 -30.43 9.77
N GLY A 124 -3.67 -30.38 10.99
CA GLY A 124 -2.28 -29.96 11.26
C GLY A 124 -1.21 -30.80 10.56
N ASN A 125 -1.51 -32.05 10.23
CA ASN A 125 -0.60 -32.93 9.47
C ASN A 125 -0.48 -32.56 7.98
N LYS A 126 -1.45 -31.79 7.45
CA LYS A 126 -1.55 -31.47 6.00
C LYS A 126 -1.38 -29.97 5.71
N TYR A 127 -1.66 -29.13 6.69
CA TYR A 127 -1.73 -27.69 6.55
C TYR A 127 -1.09 -26.99 7.77
N ILE A 128 -0.41 -25.89 7.50
CA ILE A 128 0.17 -24.97 8.48
C ILE A 128 -0.79 -23.79 8.63
N ILE A 129 -1.19 -23.50 9.87
CA ILE A 129 -2.00 -22.33 10.19
C ILE A 129 -1.09 -21.22 10.71
N GLN A 130 -1.23 -20.02 10.17
CA GLN A 130 -0.43 -18.87 10.55
C GLN A 130 -1.29 -17.63 10.71
N GLU A 131 -1.01 -16.85 11.75
CA GLU A 131 -1.55 -15.51 11.88
C GLU A 131 -0.77 -14.55 10.96
N PRO A 132 -1.46 -13.65 10.26
CA PRO A 132 -0.81 -12.67 9.40
C PRO A 132 0.10 -11.77 10.23
N ARG A 133 1.40 -11.84 9.94
CA ARG A 133 2.38 -10.95 10.55
C ARG A 133 2.18 -9.55 10.01
N LYS A 134 2.01 -8.57 10.90
CA LYS A 134 2.02 -7.16 10.51
C LYS A 134 3.35 -6.84 9.85
N LYS A 135 3.31 -6.47 8.57
CA LYS A 135 4.51 -5.99 7.88
C LYS A 135 4.90 -4.66 8.50
N LYS A 136 6.07 -4.60 9.15
CA LYS A 136 6.68 -3.33 9.53
C LYS A 136 7.06 -2.62 8.24
N GLN A 137 6.33 -1.56 7.91
CA GLN A 137 6.68 -0.73 6.76
C GLN A 137 8.03 -0.07 7.05
N ARG A 138 8.91 -0.10 6.05
CA ARG A 138 10.24 0.52 6.13
C ARG A 138 10.27 1.62 5.09
N ILE A 139 10.67 2.81 5.50
CA ILE A 139 10.94 3.92 4.59
C ILE A 139 12.44 3.86 4.30
N LYS A 140 12.81 3.90 3.01
CA LYS A 140 14.20 4.04 2.59
C LYS A 140 14.37 5.46 2.07
N ILE A 141 15.22 6.22 2.76
CA ILE A 141 15.55 7.60 2.40
C ILE A 141 16.91 7.56 1.70
N PHE A 142 17.01 8.23 0.56
CA PHE A 142 18.22 8.33 -0.24
C PHE A 142 18.71 9.77 -0.18
N ASP A 143 19.99 9.97 -0.53
CA ASP A 143 20.59 11.30 -0.63
C ASP A 143 20.59 12.05 0.73
N VAL A 144 21.08 11.36 1.76
CA VAL A 144 21.25 11.92 3.10
C VAL A 144 22.74 12.04 3.37
N ASP A 145 23.18 13.24 3.74
CA ASP A 145 24.56 13.51 4.11
C ASP A 145 24.94 12.72 5.37
N GLN A 146 26.19 12.25 5.43
CA GLN A 146 26.65 11.42 6.56
C GLN A 146 26.53 12.14 7.91
N GLU A 147 26.68 13.47 7.92
CA GLU A 147 26.54 14.32 9.10
C GLU A 147 25.12 14.25 9.68
N ASP A 148 24.11 14.10 8.84
CA ASP A 148 22.70 14.04 9.23
C ASP A 148 22.26 12.66 9.75
N ILE A 149 23.12 11.63 9.63
CA ILE A 149 22.83 10.24 10.04
C ILE A 149 23.46 9.92 11.39
N LEU A 150 24.36 10.79 11.90
CA LEU A 150 25.10 10.56 13.15
C LEU A 150 24.18 10.39 14.37
N GLU A 151 23.08 11.13 14.41
CA GLU A 151 22.11 11.05 15.49
C GLU A 151 20.68 10.87 14.96
N GLU A 152 20.13 9.66 15.15
CA GLU A 152 18.81 9.28 14.63
C GLU A 152 17.68 10.21 15.11
N LYS A 153 17.74 10.69 16.35
CA LYS A 153 16.73 11.61 16.90
C LYS A 153 16.70 12.95 16.18
N ASP A 154 17.88 13.46 15.86
CA ASP A 154 18.06 14.73 15.18
C ASP A 154 17.65 14.62 13.70
N PHE A 155 17.96 13.49 13.06
CA PHE A 155 17.47 13.16 11.73
C PHE A 155 15.93 13.20 11.67
N TRP A 156 15.26 12.48 12.57
CA TRP A 156 13.79 12.46 12.60
C TRP A 156 13.19 13.84 12.92
N ARG A 157 13.81 14.62 13.81
CA ARG A 157 13.39 16.00 14.10
C ARG A 157 13.41 16.86 12.83
N LYS A 158 14.50 16.82 12.06
CA LYS A 158 14.61 17.57 10.79
C LYS A 158 13.54 17.15 9.78
N VAL A 159 13.28 15.84 9.67
CA VAL A 159 12.23 15.31 8.78
C VAL A 159 10.84 15.77 9.26
N GLU A 160 10.58 15.78 10.55
CA GLU A 160 9.31 16.26 11.13
C GLU A 160 9.10 17.76 10.89
N GLU A 161 10.14 18.57 11.09
CA GLU A 161 10.12 20.02 10.85
C GLU A 161 9.89 20.37 9.38
N GLN A 162 10.61 19.73 8.45
CA GLN A 162 10.46 19.97 7.01
C GLN A 162 9.04 19.67 6.49
N ASN A 163 8.39 18.66 7.05
CA ASN A 163 7.06 18.22 6.62
C ASN A 163 5.93 18.87 7.43
N GLU A 164 6.26 19.83 8.30
CA GLU A 164 5.30 20.49 9.20
C GLU A 164 4.44 19.50 9.98
N PHE A 165 5.01 18.35 10.39
CA PHE A 165 4.32 17.38 11.24
C PHE A 165 4.16 17.98 12.64
N LYS A 166 3.17 18.86 12.82
CA LYS A 166 2.73 19.31 14.13
C LYS A 166 2.08 18.12 14.84
N ARG A 167 2.64 17.75 16.00
CA ARG A 167 2.04 16.77 16.92
C ARG A 167 0.68 17.23 17.42
#